data_AF-Q4CUK5-F1
#
_entry.id   AF-Q4CUK5-F1
#
_cell.length_a   1.000
_cell.length_b   1.000
_cell.length_c   1.000
_cell.angle_alpha   90.00
_cell.angle_beta   90.00
_cell.angle_gamma   90.00
#
_symmetry.space_group_name_H-M   'P 1'
#
loop_
_entity.id
_entity.type
_entity.pdbx_description
1 polymer ?
#
loop_
_entity_poly.entity_id
_entity_poly.type
_entity_poly.pdbx_seq_one_letter_code
_entity_poly.pdbx_strand_id
1 'polypeptide(L)'
;MQGKTKAGDTGGERRGEGRNMSGEEDWRLRVDMPWAVACVGALLVALGVHYKALCEDRTDLSLPELRASMEAKCRLLGDVFERPVMEPFLHPVPSQFGVAVWVEREQWASPVHEALDRIEEAIGRGSYKADAAGSGARRLRLIQRIVRVATSRPHSGTQDDSLSLVSVATAQQLGLGLAQHVCTVDLRGEVIMHGISFFRRASSSAGDSRVQCFSFDERQAYCTIPEDVSSTWLSREVPAAVATLMSRWLQLDSFRDASTVRRWALEREAQSCKYALRALQQLELSVNAHPEMPAPLDVAETIDRLQSLIDAGELIQFARAADDLQFHPLLLPQLYIPWDQALVIHFSILLPVMMTGILGVRITVAARRRQRAVAKLQEATEAKKND
;
A
#
# COMPACT_ATOMS: atom_id res chain seq x y z
N MET A 1 81.41 -40.38 -58.86
CA MET A 1 80.09 -40.60 -59.50
C MET A 1 79.08 -41.00 -58.41
N GLN A 2 77.77 -40.85 -58.64
CA GLN A 2 76.70 -41.18 -57.68
C GLN A 2 75.82 -42.36 -58.16
N GLY A 3 75.24 -43.11 -57.22
CA GLY A 3 74.17 -44.09 -57.43
C GLY A 3 74.27 -45.32 -56.50
N LYS A 4 73.19 -46.05 -56.17
CA LYS A 4 71.74 -45.77 -56.34
C LYS A 4 70.85 -46.76 -55.53
N THR A 5 69.84 -46.25 -54.80
CA THR A 5 68.48 -46.83 -54.52
C THR A 5 68.21 -48.23 -53.87
N LYS A 6 67.39 -48.20 -52.78
CA LYS A 6 66.15 -48.99 -52.46
C LYS A 6 66.19 -50.52 -52.15
N ALA A 7 65.15 -51.20 -51.58
CA ALA A 7 64.10 -50.90 -50.55
C ALA A 7 63.12 -52.10 -50.34
N GLY A 8 62.44 -52.21 -49.17
CA GLY A 8 61.31 -53.14 -48.83
C GLY A 8 61.69 -54.45 -48.08
N ASP A 9 60.82 -55.36 -47.60
CA ASP A 9 59.34 -55.47 -47.31
C ASP A 9 59.04 -56.93 -46.78
N THR A 10 57.96 -57.41 -46.12
CA THR A 10 56.89 -56.95 -45.15
C THR A 10 56.13 -58.17 -44.52
N GLY A 11 55.40 -58.02 -43.37
CA GLY A 11 54.39 -59.00 -42.81
C GLY A 11 54.81 -59.87 -41.59
N GLY A 12 53.93 -60.51 -40.77
CA GLY A 12 52.44 -60.50 -40.64
C GLY A 12 51.84 -61.56 -39.64
N GLU A 13 50.52 -61.45 -39.29
CA GLU A 13 49.59 -62.47 -38.67
C GLU A 13 49.74 -62.94 -37.18
N ARG A 14 48.75 -63.52 -36.41
CA ARG A 14 47.25 -63.50 -36.31
C ARG A 14 46.73 -64.19 -34.97
N ARG A 15 45.42 -64.06 -34.63
CA ARG A 15 44.57 -64.73 -33.57
C ARG A 15 44.85 -64.34 -32.07
N GLY A 16 43.92 -64.47 -31.10
CA GLY A 16 42.43 -64.60 -31.17
C GLY A 16 41.71 -65.26 -29.95
N GLU A 17 40.62 -64.62 -29.44
CA GLU A 17 39.42 -65.18 -28.74
C GLU A 17 39.32 -65.32 -27.18
N GLY A 18 38.41 -64.53 -26.53
CA GLY A 18 37.49 -65.03 -25.47
C GLY A 18 37.38 -64.36 -24.07
N ARG A 19 36.41 -63.43 -23.84
CA ARG A 19 35.45 -63.38 -22.67
C ARG A 19 34.60 -62.09 -22.60
N ASN A 20 33.42 -62.18 -21.98
CA ASN A 20 32.53 -61.05 -21.67
C ASN A 20 32.59 -60.67 -20.17
N MET A 21 32.55 -59.37 -19.86
CA MET A 21 31.92 -58.85 -18.63
C MET A 21 31.21 -57.52 -18.96
N SER A 22 29.89 -57.49 -18.77
CA SER A 22 29.04 -56.30 -18.94
C SER A 22 27.84 -56.43 -18.01
N GLY A 23 27.69 -55.54 -17.03
CA GLY A 23 26.55 -55.58 -16.11
C GLY A 23 26.66 -54.74 -14.83
N GLU A 24 27.86 -54.44 -14.34
CA GLU A 24 28.02 -53.58 -13.16
C GLU A 24 28.03 -52.09 -13.58
N GLU A 25 26.83 -51.53 -13.78
CA GLU A 25 26.66 -50.11 -14.11
C GLU A 25 27.16 -49.22 -12.97
N ASP A 26 28.31 -48.57 -13.17
CA ASP A 26 29.04 -47.80 -12.15
C ASP A 26 28.16 -46.71 -11.49
N TRP A 27 27.69 -47.02 -10.29
CA TRP A 27 26.82 -46.16 -9.47
C TRP A 27 27.41 -44.77 -9.21
N ARG A 28 28.75 -44.64 -9.27
CA ARG A 28 29.47 -43.37 -9.10
C ARG A 28 29.06 -42.32 -10.13
N LEU A 29 28.68 -42.74 -11.35
CA LEU A 29 28.19 -41.83 -12.39
C LEU A 29 26.90 -41.08 -11.99
N ARG A 30 26.09 -41.66 -11.09
CA ARG A 30 24.85 -41.03 -10.58
C ARG A 30 25.11 -39.93 -9.55
N VAL A 31 26.30 -39.87 -8.94
CA VAL A 31 26.62 -38.93 -7.84
C VAL A 31 27.12 -37.57 -8.36
N ASP A 32 27.99 -37.57 -9.39
CA ASP A 32 28.54 -36.32 -9.96
C ASP A 32 27.57 -35.56 -10.87
N MET A 33 26.59 -36.25 -11.45
CA MET A 33 25.61 -35.66 -12.37
C MET A 33 24.68 -34.61 -11.71
N PRO A 34 24.04 -34.86 -10.56
CA PRO A 34 23.20 -33.85 -9.90
C PRO A 34 23.99 -32.62 -9.46
N TRP A 35 25.27 -32.76 -9.07
CA TRP A 35 26.09 -31.59 -8.68
C TRP A 35 26.36 -30.65 -9.87
N ALA A 36 26.76 -31.20 -11.03
CA ALA A 36 26.97 -30.39 -12.23
C ALA A 36 25.67 -29.71 -12.70
N VAL A 37 24.53 -30.41 -12.61
CA VAL A 37 23.20 -29.85 -12.91
C VAL A 37 22.81 -28.75 -11.91
N ALA A 38 23.09 -28.92 -10.61
CA ALA A 38 22.82 -27.91 -9.59
C ALA A 38 23.66 -26.63 -9.80
N CYS A 39 24.95 -26.75 -10.14
CA CYS A 39 25.79 -25.60 -10.47
C CYS A 39 25.26 -24.81 -11.69
N VAL A 40 24.84 -25.51 -12.75
CA VAL A 40 24.26 -24.88 -13.95
C VAL A 40 22.89 -24.26 -13.63
N GLY A 41 22.06 -24.94 -12.84
CA GLY A 41 20.76 -24.43 -12.40
C GLY A 41 20.87 -23.14 -11.59
N ALA A 42 21.76 -23.10 -10.59
CA ALA A 42 22.02 -21.90 -9.79
C ALA A 42 22.54 -20.73 -10.65
N LEU A 43 23.41 -21.01 -11.62
CA LEU A 43 23.94 -20.03 -12.57
C LEU A 43 22.86 -19.48 -13.50
N LEU A 44 21.95 -20.33 -13.99
CA LEU A 44 20.80 -19.91 -14.80
C LEU A 44 19.76 -19.12 -13.98
N VAL A 45 19.53 -19.49 -12.71
CA VAL A 45 18.65 -18.73 -11.81
C VAL A 45 19.24 -17.35 -11.52
N ALA A 46 20.54 -17.26 -11.22
CA ALA A 46 21.22 -15.96 -11.04
C ALA A 46 21.13 -15.09 -12.29
N LEU A 47 21.44 -15.64 -13.48
CA LEU A 47 21.29 -14.94 -14.75
C LEU A 47 19.83 -14.52 -15.01
N GLY A 48 18.84 -15.35 -14.67
CA GLY A 48 17.42 -15.02 -14.84
C GLY A 48 16.95 -13.89 -13.92
N VAL A 49 17.37 -13.89 -12.64
CA VAL A 49 17.09 -12.82 -11.68
C VAL A 49 17.73 -11.50 -12.13
N HIS A 50 19.02 -11.54 -12.50
CA HIS A 50 19.73 -10.34 -12.96
C HIS A 50 19.27 -9.86 -14.33
N TYR A 51 18.84 -10.74 -15.24
CA TYR A 51 18.18 -10.36 -16.48
C TYR A 51 16.85 -9.66 -16.21
N LYS A 52 16.00 -10.23 -15.33
CA LYS A 52 14.72 -9.57 -14.96
C LYS A 52 14.97 -8.17 -14.37
N ALA A 53 15.93 -8.04 -13.44
CA ALA A 53 16.23 -6.75 -12.80
C ALA A 53 16.87 -5.71 -13.72
N LEU A 54 17.51 -6.12 -14.82
CA LEU A 54 18.11 -5.20 -15.82
C LEU A 54 17.18 -4.92 -17.02
N CYS A 55 16.24 -5.81 -17.29
CA CYS A 55 15.24 -5.71 -18.35
C CYS A 55 13.83 -5.49 -17.78
N GLU A 56 13.72 -4.84 -16.62
CA GLU A 56 12.44 -4.53 -16.00
C GLU A 56 11.69 -3.49 -16.84
N ASP A 57 10.46 -3.82 -17.23
CA ASP A 57 9.62 -2.96 -18.08
C ASP A 57 9.36 -1.62 -17.37
N ARG A 58 9.58 -0.53 -18.12
CA ARG A 58 9.48 0.83 -17.60
C ARG A 58 8.06 1.35 -17.80
N THR A 59 7.44 1.81 -16.73
CA THR A 59 6.17 2.53 -16.81
C THR A 59 6.43 3.92 -17.38
N ASP A 60 5.73 4.30 -18.45
CA ASP A 60 5.61 5.72 -18.80
C ASP A 60 4.69 6.38 -17.77
N LEU A 61 5.18 7.43 -17.11
CA LEU A 61 4.40 8.15 -16.12
C LEU A 61 3.40 9.12 -16.75
N SER A 62 3.58 9.50 -18.03
CA SER A 62 2.77 10.44 -18.82
C SER A 62 2.23 11.66 -18.07
N LEU A 63 2.99 12.16 -17.08
CA LEU A 63 2.53 13.16 -16.10
C LEU A 63 1.90 14.42 -16.73
N PRO A 64 2.40 14.98 -17.85
CA PRO A 64 1.73 16.11 -18.51
C PRO A 64 0.32 15.78 -19.03
N GLU A 65 0.10 14.56 -19.52
CA GLU A 65 -1.20 14.10 -20.05
C GLU A 65 -2.18 13.82 -18.91
N LEU A 66 -1.73 13.12 -17.86
CA LEU A 66 -2.51 12.93 -16.62
C LEU A 66 -2.91 14.27 -16.02
N ARG A 67 -1.97 15.22 -15.90
CA ARG A 67 -2.22 16.56 -15.34
C ARG A 67 -3.17 17.37 -16.23
N ALA A 68 -3.08 17.27 -17.55
CA ALA A 68 -3.99 17.95 -18.47
C ALA A 68 -5.42 17.38 -18.43
N SER A 69 -5.57 16.04 -18.40
CA SER A 69 -6.85 15.35 -18.27
C SER A 69 -7.54 15.70 -16.94
N MET A 70 -6.76 15.65 -15.87
CA MET A 70 -7.14 16.05 -14.51
C MET A 70 -7.55 17.53 -14.43
N GLU A 71 -6.78 18.45 -15.01
CA GLU A 71 -7.12 19.87 -15.02
C GLU A 71 -8.41 20.14 -15.80
N ALA A 72 -8.62 19.46 -16.93
CA ALA A 72 -9.87 19.54 -17.68
C ALA A 72 -11.09 19.07 -16.86
N LYS A 73 -10.95 18.00 -16.06
CA LYS A 73 -11.99 17.56 -15.11
C LYS A 73 -12.21 18.59 -13.98
N CYS A 74 -11.15 19.13 -13.40
CA CYS A 74 -11.21 20.10 -12.30
C CYS A 74 -11.85 21.44 -12.72
N ARG A 75 -11.64 21.89 -13.97
CA ARG A 75 -12.30 23.07 -14.53
C ARG A 75 -13.83 22.92 -14.62
N LEU A 76 -14.39 21.71 -14.59
CA LEU A 76 -15.85 21.49 -14.54
C LEU A 76 -16.49 21.96 -13.22
N LEU A 77 -15.70 22.26 -12.18
CA LEU A 77 -16.16 22.87 -10.93
C LEU A 77 -16.32 24.41 -11.03
N GLY A 78 -15.92 25.02 -12.15
CA GLY A 78 -16.04 26.46 -12.41
C GLY A 78 -15.31 27.34 -11.37
N ASP A 79 -15.91 28.49 -11.05
CA ASP A 79 -15.38 29.56 -10.19
C ASP A 79 -14.80 29.08 -8.85
N VAL A 80 -15.31 27.97 -8.29
CA VAL A 80 -14.83 27.40 -7.03
C VAL A 80 -13.42 26.81 -7.19
N PHE A 81 -13.13 26.22 -8.34
CA PHE A 81 -11.79 25.80 -8.73
C PHE A 81 -10.93 26.98 -9.18
N GLU A 82 -11.46 27.97 -9.90
CA GLU A 82 -10.64 29.12 -10.34
C GLU A 82 -10.25 30.09 -9.20
N ARG A 83 -10.99 30.12 -8.09
CA ARG A 83 -10.70 30.96 -6.91
C ARG A 83 -9.27 30.73 -6.36
N PRO A 84 -8.46 31.78 -6.15
CA PRO A 84 -7.04 31.63 -5.78
C PRO A 84 -6.80 30.98 -4.41
N VAL A 85 -5.72 30.20 -4.37
CA VAL A 85 -5.10 29.56 -3.20
C VAL A 85 -4.66 30.53 -2.08
N MET A 86 -5.42 30.79 -1.01
CA MET A 86 -4.91 31.64 0.09
C MET A 86 -3.84 30.98 0.95
N GLU A 87 -4.02 29.69 1.31
CA GLU A 87 -3.06 28.90 2.09
C GLU A 87 -2.80 27.55 1.40
N PRO A 88 -1.54 27.12 1.24
CA PRO A 88 -1.22 25.90 0.49
C PRO A 88 -1.65 24.65 1.26
N PHE A 89 -2.61 23.89 0.73
CA PHE A 89 -3.02 22.60 1.30
C PHE A 89 -1.80 21.67 1.45
N LEU A 90 -1.57 21.16 2.67
CA LEU A 90 -0.43 20.32 3.03
C LEU A 90 -0.75 18.81 3.03
N HIS A 91 -2.04 18.47 3.02
CA HIS A 91 -2.57 17.11 3.02
C HIS A 91 -3.77 17.02 2.07
N PRO A 92 -4.14 15.81 1.60
CA PRO A 92 -5.36 15.60 0.85
C PRO A 92 -6.61 16.02 1.65
N VAL A 93 -7.72 16.19 0.95
CA VAL A 93 -9.02 16.31 1.61
C VAL A 93 -9.47 14.90 2.02
N PRO A 94 -9.90 14.66 3.27
CA PRO A 94 -10.28 13.32 3.72
C PRO A 94 -11.45 12.78 2.90
N SER A 95 -11.26 11.59 2.34
CA SER A 95 -12.27 10.89 1.52
C SER A 95 -13.48 10.43 2.34
N GLN A 96 -13.27 10.17 3.63
CA GLN A 96 -14.26 9.66 4.58
C GLN A 96 -14.03 10.31 5.96
N PHE A 97 -15.07 10.30 6.78
CA PHE A 97 -15.01 10.69 8.19
C PHE A 97 -15.34 9.47 9.06
N GLY A 98 -14.72 9.41 10.23
CA GLY A 98 -15.06 8.46 11.27
C GLY A 98 -15.55 9.21 12.51
N VAL A 99 -16.59 8.71 13.16
CA VAL A 99 -17.07 9.24 14.43
C VAL A 99 -17.19 8.08 15.42
N ALA A 100 -16.35 8.11 16.45
CA ALA A 100 -16.47 7.20 17.58
C ALA A 100 -17.17 7.92 18.75
N VAL A 101 -18.18 7.27 19.32
CA VAL A 101 -19.01 7.81 20.39
C VAL A 101 -19.07 6.84 21.56
N TRP A 102 -18.75 7.33 22.74
CA TRP A 102 -18.88 6.61 24.01
C TRP A 102 -20.07 7.17 24.78
N VAL A 103 -20.91 6.32 25.37
CA VAL A 103 -22.09 6.73 26.16
C VAL A 103 -22.11 6.05 27.53
N GLU A 104 -22.32 6.80 28.62
CA GLU A 104 -22.43 6.24 29.98
C GLU A 104 -23.67 5.32 30.13
N ARG A 105 -24.77 5.63 29.43
CA ARG A 105 -26.02 4.84 29.44
C ARG A 105 -26.40 4.34 28.04
N GLU A 106 -26.77 3.07 27.92
CA GLU A 106 -27.14 2.39 26.66
C GLU A 106 -28.28 3.11 25.90
N GLN A 107 -29.29 3.61 26.62
CA GLN A 107 -30.43 4.34 26.04
C GLN A 107 -30.04 5.61 25.24
N TRP A 108 -28.80 6.10 25.37
CA TRP A 108 -28.29 7.23 24.60
C TRP A 108 -27.73 6.82 23.23
N ALA A 109 -27.46 5.54 22.99
CA ALA A 109 -26.88 5.05 21.74
C ALA A 109 -27.85 5.21 20.54
N SER A 110 -29.16 4.99 20.71
CA SER A 110 -30.13 5.15 19.60
C SER A 110 -30.22 6.60 19.10
N PRO A 111 -30.41 7.62 19.96
CA PRO A 111 -30.32 9.02 19.53
C PRO A 111 -29.00 9.39 18.82
N VAL A 112 -27.85 8.83 19.25
CA VAL A 112 -26.57 9.02 18.57
C VAL A 112 -26.59 8.40 17.16
N HIS A 113 -27.08 7.17 17.02
CA HIS A 113 -27.19 6.53 15.71
C HIS A 113 -28.11 7.31 14.77
N GLU A 114 -29.31 7.67 15.22
CA GLU A 114 -30.27 8.49 14.46
C GLU A 114 -29.71 9.86 14.06
N ALA A 115 -28.81 10.45 14.87
CA ALA A 115 -28.14 11.70 14.56
C ALA A 115 -27.16 11.52 13.41
N LEU A 116 -26.29 10.51 13.50
CA LEU A 116 -25.29 10.20 12.47
C LEU A 116 -25.95 9.79 11.14
N ASP A 117 -27.03 9.01 11.18
CA ASP A 117 -27.81 8.65 9.98
C ASP A 117 -28.44 9.89 9.32
N ARG A 118 -28.98 10.83 10.12
CA ARG A 118 -29.54 12.11 9.61
C ARG A 118 -28.47 13.06 9.05
N ILE A 119 -27.26 13.03 9.59
CA ILE A 119 -26.11 13.81 9.10
C ILE A 119 -25.59 13.21 7.78
N GLU A 120 -25.41 11.88 7.71
CA GLU A 120 -24.99 11.19 6.48
C GLU A 120 -26.01 11.41 5.35
N GLU A 121 -27.31 11.34 5.66
CA GLU A 121 -28.37 11.64 4.68
C GLU A 121 -28.35 13.11 4.23
N ALA A 122 -28.07 14.06 5.12
CA ALA A 122 -27.95 15.48 4.77
C ALA A 122 -26.77 15.74 3.83
N ILE A 123 -25.60 15.14 4.10
CA ILE A 123 -24.42 15.25 3.23
C ILE A 123 -24.70 14.57 1.88
N GLY A 124 -25.35 13.40 1.88
CA GLY A 124 -25.77 12.69 0.68
C GLY A 124 -26.67 13.53 -0.23
N ARG A 125 -27.61 14.31 0.32
CA ARG A 125 -28.45 15.26 -0.45
C ARG A 125 -27.69 16.48 -0.97
N GLY A 126 -26.61 16.89 -0.31
CA GLY A 126 -25.80 18.03 -0.75
C GLY A 126 -24.95 17.72 -1.99
N SER A 127 -24.45 16.49 -2.10
CA SER A 127 -23.66 16.05 -3.27
C SER A 127 -24.47 16.18 -4.57
N TYR A 128 -23.89 16.84 -5.57
CA TYR A 128 -24.49 16.94 -6.91
C TYR A 128 -24.52 15.59 -7.64
N LYS A 129 -23.66 14.63 -7.26
CA LYS A 129 -23.71 13.26 -7.80
C LYS A 129 -24.99 12.50 -7.42
N ALA A 130 -25.71 12.93 -6.37
CA ALA A 130 -27.02 12.38 -6.03
C ALA A 130 -28.05 12.59 -7.14
N ASP A 131 -27.94 13.70 -7.90
CA ASP A 131 -28.82 14.02 -9.03
C ASP A 131 -28.50 13.16 -10.28
N ALA A 132 -27.29 12.59 -10.35
CA ALA A 132 -26.86 11.68 -11.43
C ALA A 132 -27.06 10.19 -11.10
N ALA A 133 -27.14 9.82 -9.82
CA ALA A 133 -27.20 8.45 -9.34
C ALA A 133 -28.61 7.82 -9.43
N GLY A 134 -29.19 7.82 -10.64
CA GLY A 134 -30.37 6.98 -10.97
C GLY A 134 -30.02 5.48 -11.07
N SER A 135 -28.74 5.14 -11.15
CA SER A 135 -28.23 3.77 -11.02
C SER A 135 -28.07 3.39 -9.53
N GLY A 136 -28.13 2.09 -9.23
CA GLY A 136 -28.04 1.54 -7.87
C GLY A 136 -26.64 1.61 -7.23
N ALA A 137 -25.92 2.72 -7.42
CA ALA A 137 -24.65 2.99 -6.76
C ALA A 137 -24.85 2.93 -5.24
N ARG A 138 -24.28 1.88 -4.63
CA ARG A 138 -24.30 1.59 -3.19
C ARG A 138 -23.87 2.85 -2.43
N ARG A 139 -24.82 3.54 -1.76
CA ARG A 139 -24.59 4.81 -1.05
C ARG A 139 -23.28 4.72 -0.27
N LEU A 140 -22.26 5.45 -0.73
CA LEU A 140 -20.95 5.47 -0.10
C LEU A 140 -21.14 6.03 1.31
N ARG A 141 -20.85 5.21 2.32
CA ARG A 141 -20.85 5.68 3.70
C ARG A 141 -19.70 6.65 3.86
N LEU A 142 -20.05 7.92 4.02
CA LEU A 142 -19.10 8.97 4.31
C LEU A 142 -18.76 8.98 5.79
N ILE A 143 -19.67 8.51 6.66
CA ILE A 143 -19.49 8.49 8.11
C ILE A 143 -19.37 7.05 8.59
N GLN A 144 -18.13 6.59 8.78
CA GLN A 144 -17.84 5.41 9.57
C GLN A 144 -18.19 5.69 11.03
N ARG A 145 -18.85 4.74 11.72
CA ARG A 145 -19.32 4.96 13.08
C ARG A 145 -19.01 3.81 14.03
N ILE A 146 -18.43 4.17 15.18
CA ILE A 146 -18.26 3.30 16.34
C ILE A 146 -19.12 3.89 17.45
N VAL A 147 -20.04 3.11 18.03
CA VAL A 147 -20.77 3.52 19.24
C VAL A 147 -20.53 2.46 20.32
N ARG A 148 -20.14 2.91 21.52
CA ARG A 148 -19.78 2.05 22.66
C ARG A 148 -20.49 2.52 23.92
N VAL A 149 -21.09 1.59 24.65
CA VAL A 149 -21.56 1.86 26.03
C VAL A 149 -20.35 1.72 26.96
N ALA A 150 -20.04 2.77 27.71
CA ALA A 150 -18.90 2.86 28.61
C ALA A 150 -19.38 2.97 30.06
N THR A 151 -19.73 1.83 30.66
CA THR A 151 -20.31 1.74 32.01
C THR A 151 -19.33 2.06 33.13
N SER A 152 -18.02 1.97 32.87
CA SER A 152 -16.95 2.17 33.85
C SER A 152 -16.56 3.64 34.03
N ARG A 153 -17.42 4.41 34.70
CA ARG A 153 -16.98 5.68 35.32
C ARG A 153 -16.22 5.35 36.61
N PRO A 154 -14.94 5.73 36.77
CA PRO A 154 -14.23 5.55 38.04
C PRO A 154 -14.96 6.32 39.14
N HIS A 155 -15.06 5.73 40.33
CA HIS A 155 -15.89 6.23 41.43
C HIS A 155 -15.20 7.37 42.22
N SER A 156 -14.72 8.40 41.53
CA SER A 156 -14.31 9.67 42.16
C SER A 156 -15.57 10.39 42.65
N GLY A 157 -15.88 10.25 43.93
CA GLY A 157 -17.14 10.67 44.58
C GLY A 157 -17.37 12.17 44.71
N THR A 158 -16.85 12.99 43.80
CA THR A 158 -16.92 14.45 43.82
C THR A 158 -17.34 15.01 42.45
N GLN A 159 -18.60 15.42 42.39
CA GLN A 159 -19.13 16.58 41.65
C GLN A 159 -18.31 17.10 40.45
N ASP A 160 -18.71 16.68 39.24
CA ASP A 160 -18.45 17.31 37.92
C ASP A 160 -17.12 18.06 37.70
N ASP A 161 -16.00 17.56 38.22
CA ASP A 161 -14.67 18.07 37.88
C ASP A 161 -14.39 17.82 36.39
N SER A 162 -14.31 18.92 35.62
CA SER A 162 -14.05 18.89 34.19
C SER A 162 -12.71 18.26 33.85
N LEU A 163 -11.70 18.35 34.73
CA LEU A 163 -10.41 17.70 34.53
C LEU A 163 -10.54 16.17 34.62
N SER A 164 -11.33 15.67 35.59
CA SER A 164 -11.66 14.25 35.68
C SER A 164 -12.38 13.74 34.42
N LEU A 165 -13.37 14.49 33.91
CA LEU A 165 -14.11 14.12 32.70
C LEU A 165 -13.25 14.15 31.42
N VAL A 166 -12.35 15.14 31.29
CA VAL A 166 -11.34 15.16 30.22
C VAL A 166 -10.47 13.92 30.30
N SER A 167 -9.92 13.58 31.48
CA SER A 167 -9.02 12.41 31.61
C SER A 167 -9.69 11.09 31.21
N VAL A 168 -10.96 10.90 31.56
CA VAL A 168 -11.75 9.72 31.16
C VAL A 168 -12.11 9.76 29.67
N ALA A 169 -12.41 10.94 29.10
CA ALA A 169 -12.63 11.09 27.67
C ALA A 169 -11.37 10.76 26.87
N THR A 170 -10.21 11.32 27.23
CA THR A 170 -8.92 11.04 26.58
C THR A 170 -8.56 9.55 26.69
N ALA A 171 -8.84 8.89 27.82
CA ALA A 171 -8.61 7.46 27.98
C ALA A 171 -9.56 6.60 27.12
N GLN A 172 -10.83 6.98 26.98
CA GLN A 172 -11.79 6.33 26.08
C GLN A 172 -11.43 6.51 24.61
N GLN A 173 -11.00 7.73 24.24
CA GLN A 173 -10.71 8.17 22.88
C GLN A 173 -9.25 7.88 22.44
N LEU A 174 -8.47 7.22 23.30
CA LEU A 174 -7.11 6.78 22.99
C LEU A 174 -7.13 5.78 21.82
N GLY A 175 -6.20 5.95 20.87
CA GLY A 175 -6.11 5.08 19.70
C GLY A 175 -7.08 5.40 18.57
N LEU A 176 -7.81 6.53 18.59
CA LEU A 176 -8.59 7.01 17.43
C LEU A 176 -7.77 7.04 16.14
N GLY A 177 -6.53 7.52 16.18
CA GLY A 177 -5.60 7.52 15.05
C GLY A 177 -5.15 6.13 14.57
N LEU A 178 -5.36 5.07 15.36
CA LEU A 178 -5.16 3.68 14.91
C LEU A 178 -6.46 3.10 14.35
N ALA A 179 -7.61 3.49 14.93
CA ALA A 179 -8.94 3.05 14.50
C ALA A 179 -9.27 3.45 13.05
N GLN A 180 -8.62 4.49 12.50
CA GLN A 180 -8.76 4.88 11.09
C GLN A 180 -8.58 3.68 10.15
N HIS A 181 -7.54 2.86 10.37
CA HIS A 181 -7.20 1.68 9.55
C HIS A 181 -8.17 0.50 9.71
N VAL A 182 -9.02 0.53 10.74
CA VAL A 182 -10.06 -0.48 11.01
C VAL A 182 -11.42 -0.04 10.44
N CYS A 183 -11.62 1.28 10.30
CA CYS A 183 -12.84 1.87 9.75
C CYS A 183 -12.78 2.15 8.23
N THR A 184 -11.58 2.29 7.65
CA THR A 184 -11.37 2.37 6.19
C THR A 184 -11.92 1.15 5.47
N VAL A 185 -12.99 1.31 4.69
CA VAL A 185 -13.48 0.29 3.74
C VAL A 185 -12.52 0.16 2.54
N ASP A 186 -11.85 1.25 2.18
CA ASP A 186 -10.68 1.26 1.31
C ASP A 186 -9.50 1.83 2.11
N LEU A 187 -8.44 1.03 2.28
CA LEU A 187 -7.19 1.43 2.95
C LEU A 187 -6.41 2.49 2.17
N ARG A 188 -6.71 2.67 0.87
CA ARG A 188 -6.18 3.71 -0.01
C ARG A 188 -7.06 4.97 -0.04
N GLY A 189 -7.90 5.16 0.98
CA GLY A 189 -8.70 6.36 1.23
C GLY A 189 -8.38 6.97 2.59
N GLU A 190 -8.33 8.30 2.67
CA GLU A 190 -8.07 9.01 3.93
C GLU A 190 -9.34 9.12 4.78
N VAL A 191 -9.25 8.72 6.06
CA VAL A 191 -10.29 8.79 7.09
C VAL A 191 -9.81 9.69 8.23
N ILE A 192 -10.53 10.77 8.52
CA ILE A 192 -10.34 11.53 9.78
C ILE A 192 -11.30 11.01 10.84
N MET A 193 -10.75 10.51 11.96
CA MET A 193 -11.51 10.06 13.12
C MET A 193 -11.77 11.22 14.11
N HIS A 194 -13.02 11.35 14.54
CA HIS A 194 -13.49 12.26 15.59
C HIS A 194 -14.01 11.47 16.81
N GLY A 195 -13.93 12.06 18.00
CA GLY A 195 -14.33 11.42 19.25
C GLY A 195 -15.32 12.23 20.09
N ILE A 196 -16.39 11.58 20.58
CA ILE A 196 -17.39 12.17 21.47
C ILE A 196 -17.64 11.25 22.68
N SER A 197 -17.39 11.72 23.90
CA SER A 197 -17.76 11.00 25.14
C SER A 197 -18.97 11.65 25.83
N PHE A 198 -20.09 10.95 25.92
CA PHE A 198 -21.28 11.39 26.67
C PHE A 198 -21.26 10.85 28.10
N PHE A 199 -21.11 11.74 29.06
CA PHE A 199 -21.16 11.47 30.50
C PHE A 199 -22.44 12.00 31.14
N ARG A 200 -22.78 11.44 32.30
CA ARG A 200 -23.83 11.98 33.17
C ARG A 200 -23.31 13.17 34.00
N ARG A 201 -24.14 14.19 34.15
CA ARG A 201 -23.96 15.31 35.09
C ARG A 201 -24.80 15.06 36.34
N ALA A 202 -24.19 15.18 37.51
CA ALA A 202 -24.89 15.09 38.78
C ALA A 202 -25.79 16.32 38.98
N SER A 203 -27.06 16.11 39.35
CA SER A 203 -28.13 17.13 39.33
C SER A 203 -28.03 18.16 40.48
N SER A 204 -26.95 18.96 40.49
CA SER A 204 -26.75 20.08 41.43
C SER A 204 -27.05 21.48 40.84
N SER A 205 -27.00 21.65 39.52
CA SER A 205 -27.36 22.91 38.83
C SER A 205 -28.70 22.82 38.09
N ALA A 206 -29.76 23.37 38.70
CA ALA A 206 -31.12 23.37 38.13
C ALA A 206 -31.29 24.25 36.86
N GLY A 207 -30.31 25.10 36.52
CA GLY A 207 -30.39 26.00 35.37
C GLY A 207 -30.13 25.33 34.01
N ASP A 208 -29.20 24.39 33.93
CA ASP A 208 -28.68 23.86 32.67
C ASP A 208 -29.43 22.61 32.19
N SER A 209 -30.65 22.83 31.70
CA SER A 209 -31.54 21.83 31.08
C SER A 209 -31.16 21.44 29.64
N ARG A 210 -29.88 21.60 29.26
CA ARG A 210 -29.32 21.30 27.93
C ARG A 210 -28.10 20.40 28.04
N VAL A 211 -27.73 19.74 26.94
CA VAL A 211 -26.41 19.12 26.80
C VAL A 211 -25.35 20.23 26.75
N GLN A 212 -24.31 20.11 27.58
CA GLN A 212 -23.11 20.95 27.49
C GLN A 212 -22.00 20.12 26.83
N CYS A 213 -21.33 20.64 25.81
CA CYS A 213 -20.22 19.95 25.15
C CYS A 213 -18.95 20.80 25.17
N PHE A 214 -17.82 20.17 25.44
CA PHE A 214 -16.50 20.79 25.58
C PHE A 214 -15.50 20.07 24.68
N SER A 215 -14.88 20.82 23.75
CA SER A 215 -13.76 20.35 22.95
C SER A 215 -12.46 20.46 23.74
N PHE A 216 -11.71 19.38 23.87
CA PHE A 216 -10.40 19.34 24.57
C PHE A 216 -9.22 19.08 23.62
N ASP A 217 -9.50 18.75 22.36
CA ASP A 217 -8.59 18.66 21.22
C ASP A 217 -9.37 19.12 19.97
N GLU A 218 -8.69 19.35 18.85
CA GLU A 218 -9.32 19.79 17.59
C GLU A 218 -10.45 18.84 17.15
N ARG A 219 -10.28 17.54 17.38
CA ARG A 219 -11.16 16.46 16.88
C ARG A 219 -11.84 15.66 17.99
N GLN A 220 -11.67 16.06 19.25
CA GLN A 220 -12.17 15.32 20.42
C GLN A 220 -12.97 16.22 21.36
N ALA A 221 -14.12 15.71 21.80
CA ALA A 221 -15.01 16.38 22.72
C ALA A 221 -15.59 15.42 23.76
N TYR A 222 -16.04 15.97 24.88
CA TYR A 222 -16.99 15.30 25.76
C TYR A 222 -18.24 16.17 25.93
N CYS A 223 -19.35 15.52 26.28
CA CYS A 223 -20.62 16.17 26.52
C CYS A 223 -21.22 15.67 27.84
N THR A 224 -21.90 16.55 28.59
CA THR A 224 -22.60 16.19 29.82
C THR A 224 -24.12 16.22 29.62
N ILE A 225 -24.78 15.15 30.04
CA ILE A 225 -26.23 14.95 30.01
C ILE A 225 -26.74 14.94 31.46
N PRO A 226 -27.76 15.74 31.84
CA PRO A 226 -28.33 15.68 33.19
C PRO A 226 -28.86 14.27 33.54
N GLU A 227 -28.77 13.87 34.80
CA GLU A 227 -29.22 12.58 35.33
C GLU A 227 -30.67 12.22 34.91
N ASP A 228 -31.60 13.15 35.10
CA ASP A 228 -33.05 12.92 35.08
C ASP A 228 -33.72 13.48 33.81
N VAL A 229 -33.28 13.01 32.64
CA VAL A 229 -33.81 13.44 31.33
C VAL A 229 -34.79 12.44 30.72
N SER A 230 -35.87 12.95 30.12
CA SER A 230 -36.84 12.14 29.40
C SER A 230 -36.29 11.60 28.07
N SER A 231 -36.90 10.53 27.55
CA SER A 231 -36.64 10.03 26.20
C SER A 231 -36.88 11.11 25.13
N THR A 232 -37.94 11.91 25.28
CA THR A 232 -38.28 13.03 24.38
C THR A 232 -37.25 14.16 24.40
N TRP A 233 -36.56 14.37 25.53
CA TRP A 233 -35.44 15.31 25.63
C TRP A 233 -34.19 14.70 24.95
N LEU A 234 -33.90 13.42 25.20
CA LEU A 234 -32.75 12.72 24.62
C LEU A 234 -32.79 12.68 23.10
N SER A 235 -33.94 12.32 22.50
CA SER A 235 -34.15 12.31 21.05
C SER A 235 -34.14 13.71 20.39
N ARG A 236 -34.04 14.79 21.17
CA ARG A 236 -33.91 16.17 20.69
C ARG A 236 -32.50 16.72 20.89
N GLU A 237 -31.99 16.68 22.13
CA GLU A 237 -30.76 17.35 22.52
C GLU A 237 -29.50 16.54 22.16
N VAL A 238 -29.53 15.19 22.23
CA VAL A 238 -28.36 14.38 21.85
C VAL A 238 -28.10 14.47 20.33
N PRO A 239 -29.11 14.39 19.44
CA PRO A 239 -28.88 14.66 18.02
C PRO A 239 -28.45 16.09 17.71
N ALA A 240 -28.94 17.09 18.47
CA ALA A 240 -28.48 18.47 18.33
C ALA A 240 -27.00 18.61 18.71
N ALA A 241 -26.57 18.01 19.82
CA ALA A 241 -25.18 18.03 20.27
C ALA A 241 -24.23 17.36 19.26
N VAL A 242 -24.56 16.15 18.77
CA VAL A 242 -23.78 15.46 17.74
C VAL A 242 -23.72 16.30 16.45
N ALA A 243 -24.85 16.88 16.01
CA ALA A 243 -24.87 17.73 14.84
C ALA A 243 -24.05 19.02 14.99
N THR A 244 -24.06 19.67 16.16
CA THR A 244 -23.26 20.88 16.40
C THR A 244 -21.76 20.60 16.48
N LEU A 245 -21.34 19.48 17.08
CA LEU A 245 -19.94 19.06 17.06
C LEU A 245 -19.48 18.71 15.63
N MET A 246 -20.26 17.89 14.93
CA MET A 246 -19.96 17.52 13.54
C MET A 246 -19.94 18.73 12.60
N SER A 247 -20.87 19.68 12.72
CA SER A 247 -20.89 20.84 11.82
C SER A 247 -19.68 21.75 12.07
N ARG A 248 -19.27 21.94 13.34
CA ARG A 248 -18.03 22.64 13.70
C ARG A 248 -16.79 21.94 13.14
N TRP A 249 -16.67 20.62 13.28
CA TRP A 249 -15.52 19.85 12.77
C TRP A 249 -15.44 19.79 11.25
N LEU A 250 -16.59 19.71 10.57
CA LEU A 250 -16.66 19.75 9.12
C LEU A 250 -16.53 21.17 8.54
N GLN A 251 -16.47 22.22 9.37
CA GLN A 251 -16.50 23.63 8.95
C GLN A 251 -17.75 23.96 8.11
N LEU A 252 -18.92 23.54 8.62
CA LEU A 252 -20.23 23.69 8.01
C LEU A 252 -21.18 24.43 8.96
N ASP A 253 -21.85 25.48 8.49
CA ASP A 253 -22.79 26.27 9.32
C ASP A 253 -24.01 25.45 9.77
N SER A 254 -24.55 24.60 8.89
CA SER A 254 -25.78 23.85 9.13
C SER A 254 -25.99 22.68 8.18
N PHE A 255 -26.29 21.49 8.72
CA PHE A 255 -26.79 20.35 7.94
C PHE A 255 -28.24 20.50 7.44
N ARG A 256 -28.95 21.56 7.83
CA ARG A 256 -30.36 21.79 7.43
C ARG A 256 -30.49 22.52 6.09
N ASP A 257 -29.49 23.30 5.70
CA ASP A 257 -29.48 24.03 4.43
C ASP A 257 -28.71 23.23 3.36
N ALA A 258 -29.46 22.60 2.45
CA ALA A 258 -28.89 21.85 1.35
C ALA A 258 -27.97 22.69 0.44
N SER A 259 -28.17 24.01 0.34
CA SER A 259 -27.31 24.88 -0.48
C SER A 259 -25.93 25.08 0.16
N THR A 260 -25.86 25.20 1.49
CA THR A 260 -24.60 25.27 2.23
C THR A 260 -23.88 23.93 2.28
N VAL A 261 -24.60 22.81 2.41
CA VAL A 261 -24.00 21.47 2.28
C VAL A 261 -23.46 21.23 0.86
N ARG A 262 -24.17 21.66 -0.20
CA ARG A 262 -23.71 21.58 -1.59
C ARG A 262 -22.49 22.47 -1.86
N ARG A 263 -22.44 23.69 -1.30
CA ARG A 263 -21.27 24.58 -1.36
C ARG A 263 -20.04 23.94 -0.72
N TRP A 264 -20.19 23.42 0.50
CA TRP A 264 -19.16 22.70 1.24
C TRP A 264 -18.61 21.48 0.46
N ALA A 265 -19.49 20.72 -0.21
CA ALA A 265 -19.08 19.57 -1.03
C ALA A 265 -18.25 20.01 -2.25
N LEU A 266 -18.69 21.04 -2.97
CA LEU A 266 -17.97 21.59 -4.13
C LEU A 266 -16.62 22.22 -3.74
N GLU A 267 -16.57 22.91 -2.59
CA GLU A 267 -15.32 23.49 -2.08
C GLU A 267 -14.31 22.40 -1.70
N ARG A 268 -14.76 21.28 -1.11
CA ARG A 268 -13.91 20.10 -0.83
C ARG A 268 -13.38 19.43 -2.10
N GLU A 269 -14.18 19.31 -3.16
CA GLU A 269 -13.70 18.79 -4.45
C GLU A 269 -12.72 19.75 -5.14
N ALA A 270 -12.95 21.07 -5.08
CA ALA A 270 -12.02 22.07 -5.59
C ALA A 270 -10.69 22.08 -4.81
N GLN A 271 -10.72 21.89 -3.49
CA GLN A 271 -9.54 21.70 -2.65
C GLN A 271 -8.78 20.42 -3.03
N SER A 272 -9.49 19.31 -3.22
CA SER A 272 -8.92 18.01 -3.67
C SER A 272 -8.18 18.17 -5.00
N CYS A 273 -8.85 18.78 -5.99
CA CYS A 273 -8.27 19.13 -7.29
C CYS A 273 -6.98 19.96 -7.17
N LYS A 274 -6.99 21.01 -6.34
CA LYS A 274 -5.84 21.91 -6.14
C LYS A 274 -4.66 21.21 -5.45
N TYR A 275 -4.93 20.43 -4.41
CA TYR A 275 -3.91 19.63 -3.74
C TYR A 275 -3.20 18.68 -4.72
N ALA A 276 -3.97 18.02 -5.57
CA ALA A 276 -3.48 16.89 -6.32
C ALA A 276 -2.91 17.25 -7.71
N LEU A 277 -3.36 18.34 -8.32
CA LEU A 277 -2.62 18.99 -9.42
C LEU A 277 -1.24 19.46 -8.95
N ARG A 278 -1.15 20.01 -7.72
CA ARG A 278 0.15 20.30 -7.08
C ARG A 278 0.94 19.00 -6.83
N ALA A 279 0.31 17.93 -6.33
CA ALA A 279 1.00 16.67 -6.05
C ALA A 279 1.68 16.10 -7.30
N LEU A 280 0.95 16.04 -8.42
CA LEU A 280 1.53 15.66 -9.72
C LEU A 280 2.61 16.64 -10.20
N GLN A 281 2.43 17.96 -10.02
CA GLN A 281 3.46 18.94 -10.39
C GLN A 281 4.75 18.76 -9.55
N GLN A 282 4.63 18.41 -8.27
CA GLN A 282 5.78 18.13 -7.41
C GLN A 282 6.47 16.82 -7.80
N LEU A 283 5.72 15.79 -8.21
CA LEU A 283 6.27 14.57 -8.78
C LEU A 283 6.96 14.81 -10.13
N GLU A 284 6.33 15.58 -11.03
CA GLU A 284 6.87 15.99 -12.33
C GLU A 284 8.21 16.72 -12.18
N LEU A 285 8.33 17.63 -11.21
CA LEU A 285 9.60 18.27 -10.86
C LEU A 285 10.63 17.28 -10.29
N SER A 286 10.22 16.31 -9.47
CA SER A 286 11.11 15.30 -8.90
C SER A 286 11.66 14.33 -9.96
N VAL A 287 10.82 13.90 -10.91
CA VAL A 287 11.21 13.00 -12.01
C VAL A 287 12.09 13.73 -13.02
N ASN A 288 11.73 14.97 -13.40
CA ASN A 288 12.56 15.78 -14.31
C ASN A 288 13.94 16.14 -13.72
N ALA A 289 14.09 16.10 -12.40
CA ALA A 289 15.38 16.29 -11.72
C ALA A 289 16.28 15.03 -11.71
N HIS A 290 15.73 13.85 -12.00
CA HIS A 290 16.43 12.56 -11.99
C HIS A 290 16.09 11.73 -13.24
N PRO A 291 16.40 12.20 -14.46
CA PRO A 291 16.03 11.53 -15.72
C PRO A 291 16.63 10.13 -15.89
N GLU A 292 17.64 9.77 -15.10
CA GLU A 292 18.21 8.43 -15.00
C GLU A 292 17.32 7.42 -14.23
N MET A 293 16.32 7.89 -13.47
CA MET A 293 15.40 7.07 -12.68
C MET A 293 14.19 6.61 -13.52
N PRO A 294 14.12 5.34 -13.97
CA PRO A 294 12.90 4.82 -14.56
C PRO A 294 11.85 4.57 -13.48
N ALA A 295 10.57 4.75 -13.81
CA ALA A 295 9.47 4.22 -13.00
C ALA A 295 9.36 2.70 -13.21
N PRO A 296 9.46 1.86 -12.16
CA PRO A 296 9.31 0.41 -12.30
C PRO A 296 7.86 0.01 -12.59
N LEU A 297 7.67 -1.15 -13.22
CA LEU A 297 6.36 -1.67 -13.64
C LEU A 297 5.29 -1.66 -12.54
N ASP A 298 5.67 -1.91 -11.28
CA ASP A 298 4.77 -1.91 -10.10
C ASP A 298 4.06 -0.55 -9.89
N VAL A 299 4.60 0.55 -10.44
CA VAL A 299 3.97 1.89 -10.40
C VAL A 299 2.72 1.96 -11.29
N ALA A 300 2.64 1.14 -12.35
CA ALA A 300 1.56 1.19 -13.33
C ALA A 300 0.16 1.02 -12.69
N GLU A 301 0.01 0.14 -11.70
CA GLU A 301 -1.28 -0.06 -11.00
C GLU A 301 -1.79 1.24 -10.34
N THR A 302 -0.87 2.08 -9.84
CA THR A 302 -1.21 3.36 -9.22
C THR A 302 -1.62 4.40 -10.27
N ILE A 303 -1.04 4.34 -11.47
CA ILE A 303 -1.39 5.21 -12.61
C ILE A 303 -2.73 4.79 -13.22
N ASP A 304 -2.94 3.51 -13.48
CA ASP A 304 -4.20 2.97 -14.00
C ASP A 304 -5.36 3.31 -13.04
N ARG A 305 -5.12 3.18 -11.72
CA ARG A 305 -6.05 3.66 -10.69
C ARG A 305 -6.30 5.16 -10.81
N LEU A 306 -5.25 6.00 -10.86
CA LEU A 306 -5.38 7.45 -10.97
C LEU A 306 -6.17 7.86 -12.23
N GLN A 307 -5.85 7.30 -13.39
CA GLN A 307 -6.56 7.52 -14.64
C GLN A 307 -8.03 7.10 -14.54
N SER A 308 -8.33 5.93 -13.96
CA SER A 308 -9.72 5.48 -13.75
C SER A 308 -10.54 6.42 -12.86
N LEU A 309 -9.89 7.06 -11.86
CA LEU A 309 -10.52 8.03 -10.95
C LEU A 309 -10.74 9.40 -11.63
N ILE A 310 -9.81 9.82 -12.51
CA ILE A 310 -9.98 10.99 -13.39
C ILE A 310 -11.15 10.75 -14.36
N ASP A 311 -11.22 9.58 -14.99
CA ASP A 311 -12.30 9.21 -15.91
C ASP A 311 -13.66 9.13 -15.22
N ALA A 312 -13.75 8.47 -14.07
CA ALA A 312 -14.97 8.45 -13.24
C ALA A 312 -15.32 9.82 -12.61
N GLY A 313 -14.36 10.75 -12.53
CA GLY A 313 -14.54 12.04 -11.86
C GLY A 313 -14.69 11.91 -10.35
N GLU A 314 -14.00 10.95 -9.72
CA GLU A 314 -14.03 10.75 -8.26
C GLU A 314 -13.01 11.65 -7.55
N LEU A 315 -13.30 12.96 -7.57
CA LEU A 315 -12.27 13.98 -7.37
C LEU A 315 -11.52 13.93 -6.03
N ILE A 316 -12.21 13.52 -4.95
CA ILE A 316 -11.60 13.38 -3.61
C ILE A 316 -10.73 12.12 -3.53
N GLN A 317 -11.10 11.03 -4.20
CA GLN A 317 -10.31 9.80 -4.26
C GLN A 317 -9.10 9.96 -5.19
N PHE A 318 -9.26 10.67 -6.32
CA PHE A 318 -8.14 11.07 -7.18
C PHE A 318 -7.06 11.79 -6.35
N ALA A 319 -7.45 12.71 -5.45
CA ALA A 319 -6.47 13.45 -4.68
C ALA A 319 -5.61 12.59 -3.74
N ARG A 320 -6.18 11.51 -3.17
CA ARG A 320 -5.41 10.50 -2.43
C ARG A 320 -4.54 9.65 -3.37
N ALA A 321 -5.02 9.27 -4.54
CA ALA A 321 -4.23 8.51 -5.53
C ALA A 321 -3.04 9.30 -6.10
N ALA A 322 -3.15 10.62 -6.25
CA ALA A 322 -2.04 11.49 -6.62
C ALA A 322 -0.99 11.63 -5.49
N ASP A 323 -1.44 11.64 -4.22
CA ASP A 323 -0.55 11.58 -3.04
C ASP A 323 0.18 10.22 -2.95
N ASP A 324 -0.56 9.12 -3.15
CA ASP A 324 -0.03 7.76 -3.21
C ASP A 324 1.04 7.62 -4.32
N LEU A 325 0.87 8.32 -5.45
CA LEU A 325 1.84 8.34 -6.55
C LEU A 325 3.03 9.27 -6.25
N GLN A 326 2.81 10.47 -5.71
CA GLN A 326 3.88 11.41 -5.35
C GLN A 326 4.86 10.82 -4.32
N PHE A 327 4.33 10.09 -3.33
CA PHE A 327 5.11 9.47 -2.26
C PHE A 327 5.33 7.97 -2.48
N HIS A 328 5.13 7.46 -3.70
CA HIS A 328 5.30 6.05 -4.00
C HIS A 328 6.75 5.60 -3.71
N PRO A 329 7.00 4.56 -2.90
CA PRO A 329 8.36 4.21 -2.46
C PRO A 329 9.36 4.01 -3.61
N LEU A 330 8.91 3.44 -4.74
CA LEU A 330 9.74 3.20 -5.91
C LEU A 330 10.06 4.46 -6.75
N LEU A 331 9.45 5.60 -6.43
CA LEU A 331 9.71 6.91 -7.06
C LEU A 331 10.48 7.87 -6.13
N LEU A 332 10.87 7.42 -4.93
CA LEU A 332 11.66 8.21 -4.00
C LEU A 332 13.16 8.14 -4.36
N PRO A 333 13.85 9.27 -4.61
CA PRO A 333 15.29 9.27 -4.94
C PRO A 333 16.20 8.62 -3.90
N GLN A 334 15.73 8.45 -2.66
CA GLN A 334 16.47 7.80 -1.57
C GLN A 334 16.54 6.26 -1.70
N LEU A 335 15.66 5.65 -2.51
CA LEU A 335 15.61 4.20 -2.73
C LEU A 335 16.10 3.80 -4.13
N TYR A 336 16.33 4.78 -5.02
CA TYR A 336 16.88 4.54 -6.34
C TYR A 336 18.38 4.20 -6.28
N ILE A 337 18.74 3.03 -6.80
CA ILE A 337 20.14 2.65 -7.06
C ILE A 337 20.43 2.99 -8.52
N PRO A 338 21.38 3.91 -8.82
CA PRO A 338 21.67 4.28 -10.20
C PRO A 338 22.23 3.08 -10.99
N TRP A 339 21.93 3.05 -12.30
CA TRP A 339 22.11 1.84 -13.11
C TRP A 339 23.56 1.35 -13.19
N ASP A 340 24.54 2.25 -13.06
CA ASP A 340 25.96 1.91 -12.95
C ASP A 340 26.26 1.15 -11.64
N GLN A 341 25.75 1.61 -10.50
CA GLN A 341 25.86 0.93 -9.21
C GLN A 341 25.07 -0.37 -9.21
N ALA A 342 23.88 -0.40 -9.81
CA ALA A 342 23.09 -1.62 -9.97
C ALA A 342 23.88 -2.67 -10.76
N LEU A 343 24.49 -2.29 -11.89
CA LEU A 343 25.40 -3.15 -12.65
C LEU A 343 26.61 -3.59 -11.84
N VAL A 344 27.28 -2.70 -11.10
CA VAL A 344 28.45 -3.06 -10.27
C VAL A 344 28.05 -4.08 -9.20
N ILE A 345 26.91 -3.89 -8.53
CA ILE A 345 26.36 -4.86 -7.57
C ILE A 345 26.07 -6.20 -8.28
N HIS A 346 25.37 -6.17 -9.41
CA HIS A 346 25.03 -7.36 -10.20
C HIS A 346 26.28 -8.14 -10.62
N PHE A 347 27.30 -7.47 -11.19
CA PHE A 347 28.56 -8.10 -11.57
C PHE A 347 29.37 -8.59 -10.37
N SER A 348 29.36 -7.87 -9.24
CA SER A 348 30.06 -8.30 -8.02
C SER A 348 29.51 -9.59 -7.41
N ILE A 349 28.21 -9.87 -7.63
CA ILE A 349 27.53 -11.09 -7.20
C ILE A 349 27.65 -12.19 -8.27
N LEU A 350 27.42 -11.85 -9.54
CA LEU A 350 27.53 -12.79 -10.67
C LEU A 350 28.93 -13.36 -10.84
N LEU A 351 29.99 -12.54 -10.76
CA LEU A 351 31.35 -12.97 -11.10
C LEU A 351 31.83 -14.11 -10.17
N PRO A 352 31.66 -14.06 -8.84
CA PRO A 352 31.90 -15.21 -7.96
C PRO A 352 31.06 -16.45 -8.29
N VAL A 353 29.76 -16.31 -8.60
CA VAL A 353 28.86 -17.43 -8.95
C VAL A 353 29.28 -18.08 -10.28
N MET A 354 29.60 -17.27 -11.29
CA MET A 354 30.14 -17.72 -12.58
C MET A 354 31.48 -18.45 -12.39
N MET A 355 32.41 -17.89 -11.61
CA MET A 355 33.73 -18.47 -11.39
C MET A 355 33.68 -19.77 -10.59
N THR A 356 32.85 -19.84 -9.55
CA THR A 356 32.63 -21.09 -8.78
C THR A 356 31.94 -22.16 -9.62
N GLY A 357 30.94 -21.80 -10.42
CA GLY A 357 30.30 -22.71 -11.39
C GLY A 357 31.29 -23.26 -12.41
N ILE A 358 32.08 -22.39 -13.06
CA ILE A 358 33.13 -22.78 -14.02
C ILE A 358 34.17 -23.69 -13.36
N LEU A 359 34.59 -23.39 -12.12
CA LEU A 359 35.55 -24.20 -11.38
C LEU A 359 34.97 -25.58 -11.03
N GLY A 360 33.72 -25.65 -10.56
CA GLY A 360 33.01 -26.91 -10.28
C GLY A 360 32.84 -27.80 -11.51
N VAL A 361 32.51 -27.21 -12.67
CA VAL A 361 32.46 -27.93 -13.96
C VAL A 361 33.87 -28.41 -14.37
N ARG A 362 34.92 -27.59 -14.20
CA ARG A 362 36.29 -28.01 -14.49
C ARG A 362 36.77 -29.15 -13.58
N ILE A 363 36.44 -29.11 -12.28
CA ILE A 363 36.79 -30.15 -11.31
C ILE A 363 36.06 -31.47 -11.64
N THR A 364 34.75 -31.44 -11.89
CA THR A 364 33.98 -32.66 -12.25
C THR A 364 34.42 -33.25 -13.58
N VAL A 365 34.73 -32.43 -14.60
CA VAL A 365 35.32 -32.91 -15.86
C VAL A 365 36.72 -33.50 -15.65
N ALA A 366 37.55 -32.92 -14.78
CA ALA A 366 38.86 -33.46 -14.45
C ALA A 366 38.76 -34.80 -13.68
N ALA A 367 37.81 -34.92 -12.73
CA ALA A 367 37.53 -36.15 -12.01
C ALA A 367 37.09 -37.27 -12.97
N ARG A 368 36.13 -37.00 -13.86
CA ARG A 368 35.67 -37.95 -14.90
C ARG A 368 36.80 -38.36 -15.85
N ARG A 369 37.71 -37.44 -16.23
CA ARG A 369 38.90 -37.78 -17.03
C ARG A 369 39.87 -38.70 -16.28
N ARG A 370 40.11 -38.46 -14.98
CA ARG A 370 40.94 -39.32 -14.12
C ARG A 370 40.32 -40.71 -13.92
N GLN A 371 39.03 -40.79 -13.60
CA GLN A 371 38.29 -42.05 -13.48
C GLN A 371 38.41 -42.89 -14.76
N ARG A 372 38.15 -42.30 -15.94
CA ARG A 372 38.30 -42.98 -17.24
C ARG A 372 39.73 -43.42 -17.55
N ALA A 373 40.75 -42.71 -17.06
CA ALA A 373 42.14 -43.12 -17.22
C ALA A 373 42.50 -44.31 -16.29
N VAL A 374 41.98 -44.31 -15.05
CA VAL A 374 42.16 -45.41 -14.10
C VAL A 374 41.45 -46.67 -14.57
N ALA A 375 40.19 -46.57 -15.03
CA ALA A 375 39.44 -47.70 -15.59
C ALA A 375 40.20 -48.38 -16.74
N LYS A 376 40.71 -47.60 -17.71
CA LYS A 376 41.53 -48.12 -18.82
C LYS A 376 42.84 -48.79 -18.38
N LEU A 377 43.43 -48.34 -17.27
CA LEU A 377 44.62 -48.97 -16.70
C LEU A 377 44.28 -50.28 -15.99
N GLN A 378 43.09 -50.38 -15.38
CA GLN A 378 42.56 -51.62 -14.78
C GLN A 378 42.21 -52.63 -15.88
N GLU A 379 41.44 -52.25 -16.90
CA GLU A 379 41.16 -53.07 -18.09
C GLU A 379 42.46 -53.65 -18.70
N ALA A 380 43.48 -52.80 -18.89
CA ALA A 380 44.77 -53.19 -19.45
C ALA A 380 45.68 -54.02 -18.50
N THR A 381 45.37 -54.11 -17.21
CA THR A 381 46.08 -54.99 -16.26
C THR A 381 45.32 -56.27 -15.95
N GLU A 382 43.99 -56.29 -16.06
CA GLU A 382 43.19 -57.52 -16.02
C GLU A 382 43.33 -58.35 -17.29
N ALA A 383 43.41 -57.71 -18.47
CA ALA A 383 43.73 -58.40 -19.72
C ALA A 383 45.06 -59.18 -19.60
N LYS A 384 46.11 -58.51 -19.11
CA LYS A 384 47.46 -59.08 -18.83
C LYS A 384 47.54 -60.09 -17.68
N LYS A 385 46.42 -60.49 -17.11
CA LYS A 385 46.32 -61.48 -16.02
C LYS A 385 45.40 -62.66 -16.38
N ASN A 386 44.69 -62.57 -17.51
CA ASN A 386 43.93 -63.66 -18.09
C ASN A 386 44.69 -64.30 -19.28
N ASP A 387 45.66 -63.59 -19.86
CA ASP A 387 46.88 -64.17 -20.47
C ASP A 387 47.82 -64.73 -19.37
#